data_AF-A0A6V7Y2F0-F1
#
_entry.id   AF-A0A6V7Y2F0-F1
#
_cell.length_a   1.000
_cell.length_b   1.000
_cell.length_c   1.000
_cell.angle_alpha   90.00
_cell.angle_beta   90.00
_cell.angle_gamma   90.00
#
_symmetry.space_group_name_H-M   'P 1'
#
loop_
_entity.id
_entity.type
_entity.pdbx_description
1 polymer ?
#
loop_
_entity_poly.entity_id
_entity_poly.type
_entity_poly.pdbx_seq_one_letter_code
_entity_poly.pdbx_strand_id
1 'polypeptide(L)'
;MSKYSEAANLLNNSITSSFLEENSQEMLNNNCFQNENLEDQQVGNEEQIQSLIEDQTLHFSKTYKDVIDEAKMKSLQEIKENEIEINNFDENLKEELENLKIENENLKKSKEESDQKLIEKLEENKEYFERLMENTEKLTISFEENIKLKKEKDKVLEELKKNNFIIKQLENEKLKNLNEYEGEIEKFQSKVEVLEKEKKCALDLYTNLEIKFEEDKNELISENFNLKADNDRLKIQVMEQSREEGLTSLKLSTENKKVQSENEQLKEKLKNYEFELTEYSVKHEDLKKSIDELNRQITLAKMVKLGEENAKLQADKDILIKRAEEAEFLMDEYSIEHGQLIETIATMDELIKNKEKELDEEKEKVEELNILNKSLDKEFNKIKTEHINLTAKNVKLTAKLENQSKGLHRFRLLEEQNITLTKTNSSLKEMNTEIKNELEKLNEELKKAKESYFKLIMDFFYRIFSGLMN
;
A
#
# COMPACT_ATOMS: atom_id res chain seq x y z
N MET A 1 36.49 -41.92 -36.31
CA MET A 1 36.91 -42.83 -37.40
C MET A 1 38.35 -42.50 -37.76
N SER A 2 39.18 -43.52 -38.07
CA SER A 2 40.64 -43.53 -38.37
C SER A 2 41.69 -43.81 -37.25
N LYS A 3 41.35 -44.51 -36.14
CA LYS A 3 42.38 -45.07 -35.22
C LYS A 3 42.19 -46.54 -34.79
N TYR A 4 41.22 -47.27 -35.35
CA TYR A 4 40.94 -48.67 -34.98
C TYR A 4 41.27 -49.70 -36.08
N SER A 5 41.99 -49.28 -37.14
CA SER A 5 42.45 -50.18 -38.22
C SER A 5 43.87 -50.71 -37.99
N GLU A 6 44.69 -50.06 -37.17
CA GLU A 6 46.06 -50.49 -36.88
C GLU A 6 46.13 -51.56 -35.79
N ALA A 7 45.24 -51.51 -34.78
CA ALA A 7 45.17 -52.56 -33.75
C ALA A 7 44.70 -53.91 -34.30
N ALA A 8 43.85 -53.92 -35.33
CA ALA A 8 43.42 -55.14 -36.02
C ALA A 8 44.50 -55.72 -36.96
N ASN A 9 45.36 -54.88 -37.53
CA ASN A 9 46.55 -55.33 -38.28
C ASN A 9 47.67 -55.82 -37.35
N LEU A 10 47.77 -55.29 -36.13
CA LEU A 10 48.71 -55.79 -35.10
C LEU A 10 48.30 -57.15 -34.52
N LEU A 11 47.00 -57.47 -34.47
CA LEU A 11 46.51 -58.78 -34.04
C LEU A 11 46.58 -59.84 -35.15
N ASN A 12 46.43 -59.44 -36.43
CA ASN A 12 46.50 -60.36 -37.57
C ASN A 12 47.95 -60.69 -37.98
N ASN A 13 48.94 -59.90 -37.56
CA ASN A 13 50.36 -60.16 -37.77
C ASN A 13 51.08 -60.81 -36.57
N SER A 14 50.37 -61.22 -35.50
CA SER A 14 51.00 -61.88 -34.34
C SER A 14 50.63 -63.35 -34.15
N ILE A 15 49.82 -63.95 -35.04
CA ILE A 15 49.39 -65.37 -34.93
C ILE A 15 49.66 -66.19 -36.21
N THR A 16 50.43 -65.66 -37.18
CA THR A 16 50.78 -66.43 -38.38
C THR A 16 52.28 -66.34 -38.72
N SER A 17 52.93 -67.52 -38.72
CA SER A 17 54.24 -67.83 -39.30
C SER A 17 55.50 -67.23 -38.64
N SER A 18 55.98 -67.84 -37.53
CA SER A 18 57.43 -67.92 -37.18
C SER A 18 57.74 -68.82 -35.94
N PHE A 19 57.05 -69.95 -35.72
CA PHE A 19 57.49 -70.91 -34.69
C PHE A 19 57.33 -72.39 -35.07
N LEU A 20 56.87 -72.71 -36.29
CA LEU A 20 56.67 -74.09 -36.75
C LEU A 20 57.31 -74.41 -38.11
N GLU A 21 58.03 -73.46 -38.72
CA GLU A 21 58.67 -73.65 -40.04
C GLU A 21 60.21 -73.70 -40.03
N GLU A 22 60.89 -73.34 -38.93
CA GLU A 22 62.37 -73.39 -38.87
C GLU A 22 62.95 -74.63 -38.14
N ASN A 23 62.11 -75.52 -37.58
CA ASN A 23 62.60 -76.74 -36.90
C ASN A 23 62.28 -78.05 -37.66
N SER A 24 61.60 -78.00 -38.80
CA SER A 24 61.10 -79.18 -39.52
C SER A 24 61.84 -79.49 -40.83
N GLN A 25 62.73 -78.62 -41.31
CA GLN A 25 63.49 -78.84 -42.55
C GLN A 25 64.97 -79.21 -42.36
N GLU A 26 65.52 -79.11 -41.14
CA GLU A 26 66.88 -79.59 -40.83
C GLU A 26 66.89 -81.03 -40.28
N MET A 27 65.76 -81.52 -39.76
CA MET A 27 65.63 -82.88 -39.20
C MET A 27 65.23 -83.95 -40.25
N LEU A 28 64.82 -83.54 -41.46
CA LEU A 28 64.43 -84.44 -42.56
C LEU A 28 65.60 -84.76 -43.52
N ASN A 29 66.74 -84.08 -43.40
CA ASN A 29 67.88 -84.23 -44.31
C ASN A 29 69.06 -85.05 -43.74
N ASN A 30 68.92 -85.65 -42.56
CA ASN A 30 70.05 -86.34 -41.90
C ASN A 30 69.76 -87.77 -41.40
N ASN A 31 68.79 -88.49 -41.97
CA ASN A 31 68.51 -89.90 -41.62
C ASN A 31 68.24 -90.78 -42.84
N CYS A 32 69.09 -90.68 -43.87
CA CYS A 32 69.08 -91.57 -45.04
C CYS A 32 70.37 -92.41 -45.18
N PHE A 33 71.08 -92.69 -44.08
CA PHE A 33 72.02 -93.82 -43.99
C PHE A 33 72.07 -94.31 -42.54
N GLN A 34 71.99 -95.63 -42.34
CA GLN A 34 72.01 -96.38 -41.07
C GLN A 34 70.64 -96.69 -40.43
N ASN A 35 69.79 -97.46 -41.13
CA ASN A 35 68.68 -98.18 -40.51
C ASN A 35 68.89 -99.69 -40.63
N GLU A 36 69.69 -100.23 -39.73
CA GLU A 36 69.81 -101.68 -39.52
C GLU A 36 70.32 -101.97 -38.09
N ASN A 37 69.71 -101.37 -37.04
CA ASN A 37 69.96 -101.76 -35.62
C ASN A 37 69.08 -101.08 -34.53
N LEU A 38 67.78 -100.82 -34.75
CA LEU A 38 66.94 -100.11 -33.75
C LEU A 38 65.54 -100.74 -33.54
N GLU A 39 65.46 -102.06 -33.34
CA GLU A 39 64.21 -102.70 -32.87
C GLU A 39 64.11 -102.83 -31.33
N ASP A 40 65.18 -102.57 -30.58
CA ASP A 40 65.16 -102.71 -29.10
C ASP A 40 65.05 -101.38 -28.32
N GLN A 41 64.93 -100.22 -28.98
CA GLN A 41 64.83 -98.90 -28.31
C GLN A 41 63.44 -98.24 -28.38
N GLN A 42 62.44 -98.89 -28.98
CA GLN A 42 61.10 -98.30 -29.18
C GLN A 42 60.16 -98.39 -27.97
N VAL A 43 60.40 -99.30 -27.01
CA VAL A 43 59.47 -99.50 -25.87
C VAL A 43 59.69 -98.50 -24.73
N GLY A 44 60.90 -97.94 -24.56
CA GLY A 44 61.21 -96.98 -23.49
C GLY A 44 60.82 -95.52 -23.79
N ASN A 45 60.64 -95.17 -25.07
CA ASN A 45 60.33 -93.80 -25.49
C ASN A 45 58.82 -93.51 -25.54
N GLU A 46 57.97 -94.53 -25.69
CA GLU A 46 56.50 -94.34 -25.64
C GLU A 46 56.02 -93.98 -24.23
N GLU A 47 56.58 -94.57 -23.16
CA GLU A 47 56.22 -94.21 -21.77
C GLU A 47 56.64 -92.78 -21.38
N GLN A 48 57.80 -92.31 -21.87
CA GLN A 48 58.24 -90.92 -21.62
C GLN A 48 57.38 -89.90 -22.36
N ILE A 49 56.96 -90.20 -23.59
CA ILE A 49 56.08 -89.32 -24.38
C ILE A 49 54.67 -89.30 -23.78
N GLN A 50 54.15 -90.44 -23.32
CA GLN A 50 52.84 -90.49 -22.65
C GLN A 50 52.83 -89.71 -21.34
N SER A 51 53.87 -89.87 -20.50
CA SER A 51 54.03 -89.08 -19.27
C SER A 51 54.13 -87.57 -19.55
N LEU A 52 54.85 -87.17 -20.60
CA LEU A 52 55.00 -85.75 -20.97
C LEU A 52 53.69 -85.13 -21.48
N ILE A 53 52.90 -85.90 -22.25
CA ILE A 53 51.59 -85.47 -22.74
C ILE A 53 50.60 -85.40 -21.58
N GLU A 54 50.61 -86.36 -20.65
CA GLU A 54 49.74 -86.35 -19.48
C GLU A 54 50.06 -85.15 -18.58
N ASP A 55 51.34 -84.86 -18.32
CA ASP A 55 51.78 -83.68 -17.55
C ASP A 55 51.40 -82.35 -18.23
N GLN A 56 51.59 -82.24 -19.55
CA GLN A 56 51.19 -81.03 -20.28
C GLN A 56 49.67 -80.87 -20.36
N THR A 57 48.92 -81.96 -20.49
CA THR A 57 47.44 -81.93 -20.50
C THR A 57 46.90 -81.54 -19.13
N LEU A 58 47.49 -82.07 -18.05
CA LEU A 58 47.14 -81.71 -16.68
C LEU A 58 47.44 -80.23 -16.40
N HIS A 59 48.59 -79.74 -16.86
CA HIS A 59 48.96 -78.33 -16.72
C HIS A 59 48.00 -77.43 -17.49
N PHE A 60 47.67 -77.76 -18.75
CA PHE A 60 46.76 -76.95 -19.56
C PHE A 60 45.34 -76.90 -18.94
N SER A 61 44.87 -78.03 -18.44
CA SER A 61 43.56 -78.14 -17.79
C SER A 61 43.51 -77.32 -16.49
N LYS A 62 44.62 -77.31 -15.73
CA LYS A 62 44.76 -76.47 -14.53
C LYS A 62 44.81 -74.98 -14.88
N THR A 63 45.64 -74.58 -15.84
CA THR A 63 45.76 -73.16 -16.24
C THR A 63 44.47 -72.62 -16.85
N TYR A 64 43.77 -73.42 -17.66
CA TYR A 64 42.49 -73.02 -18.24
C TYR A 64 41.41 -72.85 -17.16
N LYS A 65 41.39 -73.73 -16.17
CA LYS A 65 40.50 -73.60 -15.02
C LYS A 65 40.82 -72.37 -14.19
N ASP A 66 42.10 -72.11 -13.90
CA ASP A 66 42.55 -70.95 -13.14
C ASP A 66 42.16 -69.63 -13.84
N VAL A 67 42.30 -69.56 -15.17
CA VAL A 67 41.88 -68.39 -15.96
C VAL A 67 40.36 -68.19 -15.95
N ILE A 68 39.58 -69.27 -16.03
CA ILE A 68 38.12 -69.19 -15.94
C ILE A 68 37.67 -68.75 -14.54
N ASP A 69 38.30 -69.29 -13.50
CA ASP A 69 38.01 -68.95 -12.12
C ASP A 69 38.41 -67.50 -11.82
N GLU A 70 39.51 -66.99 -12.38
CA GLU A 70 39.92 -65.59 -12.28
C GLU A 70 38.96 -64.64 -13.02
N ALA A 71 38.52 -65.00 -14.23
CA ALA A 71 37.55 -64.21 -14.98
C ALA A 71 36.18 -64.16 -14.29
N LYS A 72 35.74 -65.29 -13.69
CA LYS A 72 34.53 -65.34 -12.86
C LYS A 72 34.66 -64.47 -11.61
N MET A 73 35.79 -64.53 -10.91
CA MET A 73 36.04 -63.71 -9.71
C MET A 73 36.02 -62.22 -10.04
N LYS A 74 36.69 -61.79 -11.12
CA LYS A 74 36.68 -60.39 -11.57
C LYS A 74 35.28 -59.90 -11.92
N SER A 75 34.50 -60.70 -12.65
CA SER A 75 33.11 -60.35 -12.99
C SER A 75 32.20 -60.27 -11.74
N LEU A 76 32.35 -61.19 -10.78
CA LEU A 76 31.60 -61.16 -9.51
C LEU A 76 31.95 -59.94 -8.66
N GLN A 77 33.20 -59.49 -8.70
CA GLN A 77 33.67 -58.33 -7.95
C GLN A 77 33.12 -57.02 -8.54
N GLU A 78 33.11 -56.91 -9.87
CA GLU A 78 32.54 -55.77 -10.61
C GLU A 78 31.01 -55.70 -10.44
N ILE A 79 30.31 -56.83 -10.36
CA ILE A 79 28.88 -56.87 -10.03
C ILE A 79 28.64 -56.36 -8.59
N LYS A 80 29.46 -56.77 -7.62
CA LYS A 80 29.33 -56.31 -6.23
C LYS A 80 29.63 -54.82 -6.07
N GLU A 81 30.64 -54.29 -6.77
CA GLU A 81 30.96 -52.87 -6.74
C GLU A 81 29.82 -52.02 -7.33
N ASN A 82 29.24 -52.46 -8.45
CA ASN A 82 28.07 -51.80 -9.04
C ASN A 82 26.83 -51.89 -8.13
N GLU A 83 26.63 -53.01 -7.43
CA GLU A 83 25.51 -53.18 -6.50
C GLU A 83 25.64 -52.24 -5.28
N ILE A 84 26.86 -51.99 -4.80
CA ILE A 84 27.16 -51.00 -3.76
C ILE A 84 26.91 -49.58 -4.27
N GLU A 85 27.34 -49.26 -5.51
CA GLU A 85 27.12 -47.95 -6.12
C GLU A 85 25.63 -47.63 -6.30
N ILE A 86 24.83 -48.61 -6.74
CA ILE A 86 23.38 -48.48 -6.88
C ILE A 86 22.72 -48.26 -5.51
N ASN A 87 23.13 -49.00 -4.48
CA ASN A 87 22.58 -48.81 -3.13
C ASN A 87 22.93 -47.43 -2.55
N ASN A 88 24.16 -46.95 -2.75
CA ASN A 88 24.55 -45.59 -2.32
C ASN A 88 23.77 -44.52 -3.09
N PHE A 89 23.48 -44.73 -4.37
CA PHE A 89 22.65 -43.83 -5.15
C PHE A 89 21.21 -43.78 -4.63
N ASP A 90 20.60 -44.93 -4.35
CA ASP A 90 19.24 -45.02 -3.79
C ASP A 90 19.15 -44.38 -2.39
N GLU A 91 20.20 -44.49 -1.58
CA GLU A 91 20.27 -43.91 -0.25
C GLU A 91 20.40 -42.37 -0.31
N ASN A 92 21.25 -41.86 -1.19
CA ASN A 92 21.34 -40.42 -1.48
C ASN A 92 20.03 -39.86 -2.04
N LEU A 93 19.37 -40.58 -2.95
CA LEU A 93 18.11 -40.13 -3.55
C LEU A 93 17.00 -40.04 -2.50
N LYS A 94 16.97 -40.96 -1.53
CA LYS A 94 16.04 -40.91 -0.40
C LYS A 94 16.30 -39.70 0.49
N GLU A 95 17.57 -39.43 0.80
CA GLU A 95 17.95 -38.30 1.65
C GLU A 95 17.61 -36.95 0.98
N GLU A 96 17.83 -36.83 -0.33
CA GLU A 96 17.48 -35.64 -1.12
C GLU A 96 15.95 -35.45 -1.22
N LEU A 97 15.18 -36.54 -1.37
CA LEU A 97 13.71 -36.52 -1.31
C LEU A 97 13.18 -36.10 0.06
N GLU A 98 13.78 -36.58 1.15
CA GLU A 98 13.39 -36.21 2.52
C GLU A 98 13.66 -34.70 2.75
N ASN A 99 14.82 -34.22 2.31
CA ASN A 99 15.19 -32.79 2.38
C ASN A 99 14.22 -31.90 1.59
N LEU A 100 13.88 -32.28 0.34
CA LEU A 100 12.91 -31.56 -0.49
C LEU A 100 11.51 -31.53 0.14
N LYS A 101 11.14 -32.58 0.88
CA LYS A 101 9.85 -32.67 1.57
C LYS A 101 9.79 -31.70 2.75
N ILE A 102 10.87 -31.62 3.53
CA ILE A 102 11.04 -30.67 4.64
C ILE A 102 11.03 -29.23 4.12
N GLU A 103 11.76 -28.95 3.03
CA GLU A 103 11.83 -27.63 2.43
C GLU A 103 10.46 -27.15 1.90
N ASN A 104 9.68 -28.06 1.28
CA ASN A 104 8.31 -27.76 0.88
C ASN A 104 7.38 -27.47 2.07
N GLU A 105 7.51 -28.22 3.17
CA GLU A 105 6.72 -27.98 4.37
C GLU A 105 7.04 -26.61 5.00
N ASN A 106 8.31 -26.23 5.00
CA ASN A 106 8.76 -24.92 5.46
C ASN A 106 8.26 -23.78 4.57
N LEU A 107 8.32 -23.94 3.24
CA LEU A 107 7.76 -22.98 2.29
C LEU A 107 6.25 -22.80 2.47
N LYS A 108 5.53 -23.90 2.73
CA LYS A 108 4.08 -23.86 2.98
C LYS A 108 3.75 -23.08 4.26
N LYS A 109 4.47 -23.32 5.35
CA LYS A 109 4.33 -22.55 6.61
C LYS A 109 4.67 -21.07 6.44
N SER A 110 5.77 -20.77 5.74
CA SER A 110 6.19 -19.38 5.49
C SER A 110 5.14 -18.62 4.67
N LYS A 111 4.53 -19.28 3.68
CA LYS A 111 3.43 -18.70 2.92
C LYS A 111 2.20 -18.44 3.79
N GLU A 112 1.80 -19.41 4.62
CA GLU A 112 0.67 -19.25 5.54
C GLU A 112 0.89 -18.08 6.54
N GLU A 113 2.10 -17.91 7.08
CA GLU A 113 2.45 -16.77 7.93
C GLU A 113 2.39 -15.42 7.18
N SER A 114 2.85 -15.39 5.92
CA SER A 114 2.78 -14.20 5.09
C SER A 114 1.32 -13.82 4.78
N ASP A 115 0.51 -14.80 4.42
CA ASP A 115 -0.92 -14.61 4.13
C ASP A 115 -1.67 -14.13 5.39
N GLN A 116 -1.33 -14.66 6.57
CA GLN A 116 -1.93 -14.25 7.83
C GLN A 116 -1.56 -12.80 8.22
N LYS A 117 -0.29 -12.39 8.04
CA LYS A 117 0.12 -10.98 8.23
C LYS A 117 -0.56 -10.02 7.26
N LEU A 118 -0.81 -10.46 6.03
CA LEU A 118 -1.54 -9.65 5.05
C LEU A 118 -2.99 -9.44 5.47
N ILE A 119 -3.66 -10.49 5.98
CA ILE A 119 -5.02 -10.41 6.49
C ILE A 119 -5.10 -9.44 7.68
N GLU A 120 -4.19 -9.53 8.65
CA GLU A 120 -4.16 -8.61 9.80
C GLU A 120 -4.02 -7.14 9.36
N LYS A 121 -3.10 -6.84 8.42
CA LYS A 121 -2.97 -5.49 7.86
C LYS A 121 -4.21 -5.00 7.12
N LEU A 122 -4.92 -5.89 6.44
CA LEU A 122 -6.16 -5.52 5.75
C LEU A 122 -7.28 -5.22 6.75
N GLU A 123 -7.35 -5.94 7.87
CA GLU A 123 -8.31 -5.70 8.95
C GLU A 123 -8.02 -4.36 9.67
N GLU A 124 -6.74 -4.08 9.99
CA GLU A 124 -6.32 -2.79 10.57
C GLU A 124 -6.70 -1.60 9.68
N ASN A 125 -6.46 -1.74 8.36
CA ASN A 125 -6.82 -0.70 7.39
C ASN A 125 -8.35 -0.52 7.30
N LYS A 126 -9.12 -1.60 7.38
CA LYS A 126 -10.59 -1.53 7.37
C LYS A 126 -11.10 -0.74 8.58
N GLU A 127 -10.61 -1.03 9.79
CA GLU A 127 -10.98 -0.28 11.00
C GLU A 127 -10.55 1.19 10.94
N TYR A 128 -9.42 1.49 10.31
CA TYR A 128 -8.99 2.86 10.06
C TYR A 128 -9.97 3.60 9.15
N PHE A 129 -10.40 2.99 8.04
CA PHE A 129 -11.37 3.58 7.11
C PHE A 129 -12.76 3.76 7.74
N GLU A 130 -13.22 2.82 8.56
CA GLU A 130 -14.48 2.96 9.30
C GLU A 130 -14.44 4.16 10.25
N ARG A 131 -13.34 4.35 10.99
CA ARG A 131 -13.13 5.54 11.84
C ARG A 131 -13.07 6.84 11.03
N LEU A 132 -12.40 6.84 9.89
CA LEU A 132 -12.32 8.00 9.00
C LEU A 132 -13.71 8.40 8.49
N MET A 133 -14.53 7.41 8.12
CA MET A 133 -15.92 7.63 7.67
C MET A 133 -16.79 8.21 8.79
N GLU A 134 -16.72 7.66 9.99
CA GLU A 134 -17.48 8.17 11.15
C GLU A 134 -17.11 9.62 11.49
N ASN A 135 -15.81 9.96 11.44
CA ASN A 135 -15.35 11.33 11.66
C ASN A 135 -15.83 12.29 10.56
N THR A 136 -15.87 11.83 9.30
CA THR A 136 -16.36 12.64 8.18
C THR A 136 -17.85 12.95 8.31
N GLU A 137 -18.65 11.99 8.79
CA GLU A 137 -20.07 12.17 9.05
C GLU A 137 -20.31 13.18 10.18
N LYS A 138 -19.57 13.08 11.28
CA LYS A 138 -19.61 14.06 12.39
C LYS A 138 -19.28 15.48 11.91
N LEU A 139 -18.24 15.62 11.08
CA LEU A 139 -17.84 16.93 10.54
C LEU A 139 -18.93 17.53 9.64
N THR A 140 -19.62 16.69 8.86
CA THR A 140 -20.72 17.09 8.00
C THR A 140 -21.90 17.63 8.81
N ILE A 141 -22.30 16.92 9.87
CA ILE A 141 -23.35 17.36 10.79
C ILE A 141 -22.98 18.69 11.45
N SER A 142 -21.75 18.84 11.94
CA SER A 142 -21.29 20.10 12.55
C SER A 142 -21.29 21.27 11.56
N PHE A 143 -20.99 21.03 10.28
CA PHE A 143 -21.04 22.06 9.25
C PHE A 143 -22.47 22.52 8.97
N GLU A 144 -23.42 21.59 8.89
CA GLU A 144 -24.85 21.91 8.73
C GLU A 144 -25.41 22.73 9.90
N GLU A 145 -25.03 22.38 11.13
CA GLU A 145 -25.41 23.14 12.33
C GLU A 145 -24.86 24.57 12.29
N ASN A 146 -23.62 24.76 11.86
CA ASN A 146 -23.02 26.09 11.71
C ASN A 146 -23.76 26.95 10.66
N ILE A 147 -24.18 26.36 9.55
CA ILE A 147 -25.01 27.06 8.54
C ILE A 147 -26.34 27.50 9.16
N LYS A 148 -26.96 26.64 9.98
CA LYS A 148 -28.22 26.96 10.67
C LYS A 148 -28.04 28.12 11.66
N LEU A 149 -27.00 28.08 12.49
CA LEU A 149 -26.68 29.14 13.44
C LEU A 149 -26.38 30.48 12.74
N LYS A 150 -25.70 30.44 11.59
CA LYS A 150 -25.45 31.65 10.78
C LYS A 150 -26.76 32.29 10.30
N LYS A 151 -27.71 31.48 9.82
CA LYS A 151 -29.04 31.96 9.39
C LYS A 151 -29.85 32.54 10.56
N GLU A 152 -29.76 31.95 11.75
CA GLU A 152 -30.41 32.48 12.96
C GLU A 152 -29.79 33.80 13.40
N LYS A 153 -28.46 33.93 13.37
CA LYS A 153 -27.76 35.19 13.65
C LYS A 153 -28.20 36.32 12.71
N ASP A 154 -28.34 36.02 11.42
CA ASP A 154 -28.76 37.01 10.43
C ASP A 154 -30.20 37.50 10.69
N LYS A 155 -31.11 36.60 11.11
CA LYS A 155 -32.47 36.98 11.53
C LYS A 155 -32.48 37.90 12.76
N VAL A 156 -31.69 37.57 13.77
CA VAL A 156 -31.56 38.40 14.99
C VAL A 156 -31.03 39.79 14.65
N LEU A 157 -30.04 39.88 13.74
CA LEU A 157 -29.50 41.16 13.28
C LEU A 157 -30.55 42.00 12.52
N GLU A 158 -31.42 41.37 11.72
CA GLU A 158 -32.53 42.06 11.05
C GLU A 158 -33.56 42.61 12.05
N GLU A 159 -33.91 41.85 13.09
CA GLU A 159 -34.80 42.33 14.16
C GLU A 159 -34.19 43.50 14.93
N LEU A 160 -32.90 43.43 15.26
CA LEU A 160 -32.18 44.54 15.91
C LEU A 160 -32.17 45.80 15.04
N LYS A 161 -32.03 45.68 13.71
CA LYS A 161 -32.13 46.83 12.79
C LYS A 161 -33.53 47.45 12.80
N LYS A 162 -34.59 46.63 12.81
CA LYS A 162 -35.98 47.11 12.93
C LYS A 162 -36.20 47.83 14.26
N ASN A 163 -35.72 47.27 15.37
CA ASN A 163 -35.87 47.90 16.69
C ASN A 163 -35.10 49.23 16.78
N ASN A 164 -33.91 49.31 16.20
CA ASN A 164 -33.13 50.56 16.15
C ASN A 164 -33.86 51.65 15.36
N PHE A 165 -34.55 51.28 14.27
CA PHE A 165 -35.40 52.22 13.53
C PHE A 165 -36.55 52.77 14.37
N ILE A 166 -37.25 51.92 15.13
CA ILE A 166 -38.33 52.34 16.05
C ILE A 166 -37.80 53.30 17.12
N ILE A 167 -36.63 53.02 17.70
CA ILE A 167 -36.00 53.90 18.70
C ILE A 167 -35.71 55.28 18.09
N LYS A 168 -35.17 55.34 16.88
CA LYS A 168 -34.92 56.62 16.18
C LYS A 168 -36.20 57.41 15.93
N GLN A 169 -37.32 56.74 15.63
CA GLN A 169 -38.61 57.42 15.48
C GLN A 169 -39.09 58.03 16.81
N LEU A 170 -38.99 57.29 17.92
CA LEU A 170 -39.35 57.78 19.26
C LEU A 170 -38.45 58.94 19.73
N GLU A 171 -37.16 58.89 19.42
CA GLU A 171 -36.22 59.99 19.71
C GLU A 171 -36.60 61.27 18.94
N ASN A 172 -36.95 61.15 17.67
CA ASN A 172 -37.40 62.28 16.85
C ASN A 172 -38.73 62.87 17.34
N GLU A 173 -39.67 62.03 17.78
CA GLU A 173 -40.96 62.47 18.33
C GLU A 173 -40.78 63.23 19.65
N LYS A 174 -39.91 62.75 20.55
CA LYS A 174 -39.56 63.48 21.78
C LYS A 174 -38.89 64.82 21.50
N LEU A 175 -38.00 64.88 20.50
CA LEU A 175 -37.32 66.12 20.11
C LEU A 175 -38.32 67.16 19.56
N LYS A 176 -39.31 66.70 18.78
CA LYS A 176 -40.39 67.54 18.28
C LYS A 176 -41.21 68.15 19.43
N ASN A 177 -41.57 67.35 20.43
CA ASN A 177 -42.32 67.84 21.59
C ASN A 177 -41.50 68.85 22.41
N LEU A 178 -40.19 68.64 22.57
CA LEU A 178 -39.31 69.57 23.28
C LEU A 178 -39.27 70.95 22.60
N ASN A 179 -39.16 70.97 21.27
CA ASN A 179 -39.20 72.21 20.48
C ASN A 179 -40.56 72.91 20.56
N GLU A 180 -41.66 72.15 20.66
CA GLU A 180 -43.01 72.72 20.84
C GLU A 180 -43.12 73.43 22.21
N TYR A 181 -42.61 72.84 23.29
CA TYR A 181 -42.59 73.47 24.62
C TYR A 181 -41.66 74.70 24.69
N GLU A 182 -40.50 74.65 24.02
CA GLU A 182 -39.60 75.81 23.91
C GLU A 182 -40.30 76.99 23.20
N GLY A 183 -41.04 76.72 22.12
CA GLY A 183 -41.83 77.74 21.42
C GLY A 183 -42.99 78.31 22.25
N GLU A 184 -43.54 77.55 23.22
CA GLU A 184 -44.53 78.08 24.16
C GLU A 184 -43.92 79.02 25.20
N ILE A 185 -42.69 78.74 25.68
CA ILE A 185 -41.96 79.63 26.60
C ILE A 185 -41.66 80.98 25.97
N GLU A 186 -41.20 81.00 24.71
CA GLU A 186 -40.93 82.25 24.00
C GLU A 186 -42.19 83.13 23.88
N LYS A 187 -43.36 82.52 23.66
CA LYS A 187 -44.65 83.23 23.64
C LYS A 187 -45.00 83.81 25.00
N PHE A 188 -44.77 83.07 26.09
CA PHE A 188 -45.00 83.57 27.45
C PHE A 188 -44.05 84.71 27.80
N GLN A 189 -42.76 84.59 27.49
CA GLN A 189 -41.78 85.65 27.73
C GLN A 189 -42.11 86.94 26.99
N SER A 190 -42.47 86.83 25.71
CA SER A 190 -42.91 88.00 24.92
C SER A 190 -44.15 88.67 25.51
N LYS A 191 -45.11 87.89 26.03
CA LYS A 191 -46.33 88.42 26.66
C LYS A 191 -46.03 89.11 27.99
N VAL A 192 -45.13 88.56 28.81
CA VAL A 192 -44.66 89.19 30.05
C VAL A 192 -43.95 90.51 29.73
N GLU A 193 -43.08 90.53 28.72
CA GLU A 193 -42.36 91.76 28.32
C GLU A 193 -43.31 92.87 27.86
N VAL A 194 -44.35 92.53 27.09
CA VAL A 194 -45.38 93.50 26.67
C VAL A 194 -46.15 94.03 27.88
N LEU A 195 -46.61 93.14 28.78
CA LEU A 195 -47.33 93.53 29.99
C LEU A 195 -46.49 94.40 30.93
N GLU A 196 -45.19 94.16 31.05
CA GLU A 196 -44.27 95.02 31.83
C GLU A 196 -44.12 96.41 31.22
N LYS A 197 -44.01 96.51 29.88
CA LYS A 197 -43.97 97.80 29.17
C LYS A 197 -45.27 98.57 29.33
N GLU A 198 -46.41 97.91 29.18
CA GLU A 198 -47.74 98.51 29.35
C GLU A 198 -48.00 98.94 30.80
N LYS A 199 -47.62 98.12 31.78
CA LYS A 199 -47.69 98.47 33.21
C LYS A 199 -46.84 99.70 33.51
N LYS A 200 -45.59 99.74 33.02
CA LYS A 200 -44.70 100.89 33.22
C LYS A 200 -45.29 102.16 32.62
N CYS A 201 -45.82 102.10 31.40
CA CYS A 201 -46.47 103.24 30.76
C CYS A 201 -47.72 103.72 31.53
N ALA A 202 -48.53 102.79 32.04
CA ALA A 202 -49.70 103.11 32.84
C ALA A 202 -49.31 103.72 34.20
N LEU A 203 -48.22 103.25 34.81
CA LEU A 203 -47.69 103.77 36.06
C LEU A 203 -47.14 105.19 35.87
N ASP A 204 -46.34 105.42 34.83
CA ASP A 204 -45.81 106.74 34.48
C ASP A 204 -46.95 107.74 34.22
N LEU A 205 -48.02 107.32 33.53
CA LEU A 205 -49.21 108.15 33.29
C LEU A 205 -49.98 108.43 34.59
N TYR A 206 -50.16 107.43 35.45
CA TYR A 206 -50.78 107.58 36.77
C TYR A 206 -50.00 108.59 37.62
N THR A 207 -48.68 108.45 37.72
CA THR A 207 -47.82 109.36 38.51
C THR A 207 -47.88 110.79 37.95
N ASN A 208 -47.84 110.96 36.62
CA ASN A 208 -47.98 112.28 36.02
C ASN A 208 -49.34 112.92 36.28
N LEU A 209 -50.44 112.15 36.22
CA LEU A 209 -51.78 112.65 36.54
C LEU A 209 -51.96 112.94 38.03
N GLU A 210 -51.31 112.17 38.91
CA GLU A 210 -51.34 112.39 40.36
C GLU A 210 -50.56 113.65 40.76
N ILE A 211 -49.38 113.87 40.16
CA ILE A 211 -48.62 115.13 40.30
C ILE A 211 -49.47 116.30 39.81
N LYS A 212 -50.04 116.20 38.61
CA LYS A 212 -50.90 117.26 38.06
C LYS A 212 -52.13 117.52 38.94
N PHE A 213 -52.73 116.47 39.50
CA PHE A 213 -53.84 116.60 40.44
C PHE A 213 -53.43 117.32 41.73
N GLU A 214 -52.24 117.04 42.29
CA GLU A 214 -51.71 117.76 43.45
C GLU A 214 -51.36 119.21 43.14
N GLU A 215 -50.80 119.48 41.97
CA GLU A 215 -50.55 120.83 41.46
C GLU A 215 -51.88 121.61 41.31
N ASP A 216 -52.87 121.07 40.60
CA ASP A 216 -54.20 121.67 40.40
C ASP A 216 -54.93 121.88 41.74
N LYS A 217 -54.77 120.96 42.70
CA LYS A 217 -55.33 121.09 44.06
C LYS A 217 -54.63 122.21 44.84
N ASN A 218 -53.32 122.35 44.71
CA ASN A 218 -52.56 123.42 45.36
C ASN A 218 -52.88 124.78 44.71
N GLU A 219 -53.11 124.83 43.40
CA GLU A 219 -53.66 126.00 42.70
C GLU A 219 -55.06 126.36 43.21
N LEU A 220 -55.97 125.39 43.33
CA LEU A 220 -57.30 125.60 43.92
C LEU A 220 -57.25 126.11 45.37
N ILE A 221 -56.29 125.62 46.17
CA ILE A 221 -56.10 126.09 47.55
C ILE A 221 -55.56 127.52 47.56
N SER A 222 -54.62 127.86 46.67
CA SER A 222 -54.03 129.20 46.59
C SER A 222 -54.99 130.23 45.97
N GLU A 223 -55.79 129.86 44.97
CA GLU A 223 -56.93 130.65 44.50
C GLU A 223 -57.95 130.90 45.62
N ASN A 224 -58.32 129.85 46.40
CA ASN A 224 -59.23 130.01 47.54
C ASN A 224 -58.63 130.86 48.67
N PHE A 225 -57.31 130.83 48.88
CA PHE A 225 -56.64 131.64 49.89
C PHE A 225 -56.59 133.12 49.49
N ASN A 226 -56.35 133.41 48.20
CA ASN A 226 -56.46 134.76 47.64
C ASN A 226 -57.91 135.27 47.72
N LEU A 227 -58.90 134.42 47.38
CA LEU A 227 -60.33 134.72 47.55
C LEU A 227 -60.75 135.00 49.00
N LYS A 228 -60.02 134.47 50.00
CA LYS A 228 -60.26 134.79 51.42
C LYS A 228 -59.55 136.07 51.88
N ALA A 229 -58.37 136.37 51.35
CA ALA A 229 -57.64 137.61 51.64
C ALA A 229 -58.28 138.85 50.99
N ASP A 230 -58.93 138.69 49.83
CA ASP A 230 -59.64 139.78 49.13
C ASP A 230 -61.07 140.00 49.65
N ASN A 231 -61.70 138.98 50.28
CA ASN A 231 -63.03 139.13 50.91
C ASN A 231 -63.04 140.04 52.16
N ASP A 232 -61.94 140.13 52.91
CA ASP A 232 -61.84 141.04 54.06
C ASP A 232 -61.55 142.51 53.65
N ARG A 233 -61.28 142.75 52.35
CA ARG A 233 -60.99 144.09 51.78
C ARG A 233 -62.08 144.67 50.87
N LEU A 234 -63.07 143.89 50.43
CA LEU A 234 -64.06 144.29 49.40
C LEU A 234 -65.53 144.21 49.85
N LYS A 235 -65.80 144.66 51.07
CA LYS A 235 -67.13 145.21 51.42
C LYS A 235 -67.22 146.59 50.76
N ILE A 236 -67.90 146.68 49.61
CA ILE A 236 -68.13 147.86 48.73
C ILE A 236 -67.32 147.82 47.41
N GLN A 237 -67.61 146.84 46.54
CA GLN A 237 -67.78 146.97 45.07
C GLN A 237 -67.89 145.56 44.45
N VAL A 238 -69.11 145.04 44.36
CA VAL A 238 -69.41 143.78 43.65
C VAL A 238 -70.31 144.13 42.48
N MET A 239 -69.98 143.68 41.26
CA MET A 239 -70.92 142.92 40.41
C MET A 239 -70.42 142.53 39.00
N GLU A 240 -69.18 142.82 38.59
CA GLU A 240 -68.70 142.39 37.25
C GLU A 240 -67.43 141.50 37.23
N GLN A 241 -66.62 141.40 38.29
CA GLN A 241 -65.43 140.51 38.31
C GLN A 241 -65.68 139.08 38.87
N SER A 242 -66.74 138.85 39.65
CA SER A 242 -67.02 137.52 40.23
C SER A 242 -67.52 136.47 39.23
N ARG A 243 -67.78 136.85 37.97
CA ARG A 243 -68.25 135.92 36.93
C ARG A 243 -67.10 135.23 36.20
N GLU A 244 -65.99 135.93 35.93
CA GLU A 244 -64.81 135.31 35.33
C GLU A 244 -64.12 134.37 36.32
N GLU A 245 -63.83 134.81 37.55
CA GLU A 245 -63.20 133.96 38.58
C GLU A 245 -64.06 132.74 38.98
N GLY A 246 -65.40 132.91 39.02
CA GLY A 246 -66.33 131.81 39.24
C GLY A 246 -66.37 130.80 38.09
N LEU A 247 -66.20 131.24 36.84
CA LEU A 247 -66.14 130.37 35.65
C LEU A 247 -64.81 129.61 35.56
N THR A 248 -63.68 130.24 35.91
CA THR A 248 -62.37 129.55 36.00
C THR A 248 -62.39 128.49 37.09
N SER A 249 -62.93 128.82 38.28
CA SER A 249 -63.08 127.87 39.38
C SER A 249 -64.02 126.69 39.05
N LEU A 250 -65.11 126.94 38.30
CA LEU A 250 -66.00 125.86 37.83
C LEU A 250 -65.36 124.97 36.76
N LYS A 251 -64.51 125.54 35.90
CA LYS A 251 -63.76 124.80 34.87
C LYS A 251 -62.67 123.93 35.49
N LEU A 252 -61.92 124.47 36.46
CA LEU A 252 -60.94 123.72 37.26
C LEU A 252 -61.61 122.60 38.06
N SER A 253 -62.79 122.83 38.65
CA SER A 253 -63.59 121.79 39.33
C SER A 253 -64.06 120.65 38.41
N THR A 254 -64.43 120.97 37.17
CA THR A 254 -64.87 119.96 36.19
C THR A 254 -63.71 119.20 35.55
N GLU A 255 -62.57 119.85 35.33
CA GLU A 255 -61.33 119.17 34.91
C GLU A 255 -60.79 118.26 36.03
N ASN A 256 -60.83 118.69 37.28
CA ASN A 256 -60.37 117.90 38.42
C ASN A 256 -61.20 116.61 38.63
N LYS A 257 -62.54 116.69 38.46
CA LYS A 257 -63.40 115.48 38.48
C LYS A 257 -63.13 114.51 37.32
N LYS A 258 -62.72 115.02 36.14
CA LYS A 258 -62.31 114.16 35.02
C LYS A 258 -60.99 113.46 35.32
N VAL A 259 -60.00 114.20 35.80
CA VAL A 259 -58.70 113.64 36.21
C VAL A 259 -58.88 112.59 37.31
N GLN A 260 -59.76 112.81 38.29
CA GLN A 260 -60.07 111.82 39.34
C GLN A 260 -60.67 110.53 38.75
N SER A 261 -61.62 110.64 37.82
CA SER A 261 -62.23 109.46 37.18
C SER A 261 -61.24 108.71 36.29
N GLU A 262 -60.36 109.41 35.57
CA GLU A 262 -59.32 108.81 34.75
C GLU A 262 -58.27 108.09 35.63
N ASN A 263 -57.95 108.67 36.78
CA ASN A 263 -57.01 108.12 37.75
C ASN A 263 -57.58 106.84 38.41
N GLU A 264 -58.87 106.81 38.77
CA GLU A 264 -59.53 105.59 39.27
C GLU A 264 -59.53 104.45 38.22
N GLN A 265 -59.79 104.75 36.95
CA GLN A 265 -59.72 103.77 35.86
C GLN A 265 -58.29 103.25 35.62
N LEU A 266 -57.29 104.11 35.72
CA LEU A 266 -55.86 103.74 35.62
C LEU A 266 -55.43 102.84 36.79
N LYS A 267 -55.89 103.12 38.00
CA LYS A 267 -55.63 102.30 39.19
C LYS A 267 -56.20 100.88 39.05
N GLU A 268 -57.40 100.75 38.48
CA GLU A 268 -58.00 99.43 38.21
C GLU A 268 -57.25 98.68 37.10
N LYS A 269 -56.85 99.37 36.02
CA LYS A 269 -56.00 98.78 34.97
C LYS A 269 -54.63 98.31 35.49
N LEU A 270 -53.97 99.10 36.33
CA LEU A 270 -52.70 98.73 36.96
C LEU A 270 -52.84 97.49 37.84
N LYS A 271 -53.94 97.39 38.60
CA LYS A 271 -54.24 96.20 39.42
C LYS A 271 -54.46 94.95 38.56
N ASN A 272 -55.09 95.10 37.40
CA ASN A 272 -55.27 93.98 36.46
C ASN A 272 -53.94 93.53 35.83
N TYR A 273 -53.07 94.45 35.42
CA TYR A 273 -51.74 94.10 34.94
C TYR A 273 -50.89 93.40 36.00
N GLU A 274 -51.01 93.80 37.28
CA GLU A 274 -50.34 93.12 38.39
C GLU A 274 -50.82 91.69 38.60
N PHE A 275 -52.13 91.47 38.49
CA PHE A 275 -52.70 90.14 38.59
C PHE A 275 -52.25 89.25 37.42
N GLU A 276 -52.33 89.74 36.19
CA GLU A 276 -51.91 89.00 34.99
C GLU A 276 -50.41 88.67 35.01
N LEU A 277 -49.55 89.62 35.39
CA LEU A 277 -48.11 89.39 35.54
C LEU A 277 -47.81 88.31 36.59
N THR A 278 -48.55 88.32 37.71
CA THR A 278 -48.39 87.28 38.74
C THR A 278 -48.83 85.92 38.21
N GLU A 279 -49.95 85.83 37.50
CA GLU A 279 -50.45 84.57 36.93
C GLU A 279 -49.49 83.98 35.89
N TYR A 280 -49.01 84.79 34.94
CA TYR A 280 -48.08 84.32 33.90
C TYR A 280 -46.69 84.02 34.47
N SER A 281 -46.23 84.74 35.49
CA SER A 281 -44.95 84.47 36.18
C SER A 281 -44.96 83.12 36.89
N VAL A 282 -46.06 82.78 37.60
CA VAL A 282 -46.23 81.46 38.24
C VAL A 282 -46.25 80.35 37.19
N LYS A 283 -47.01 80.50 36.10
CA LYS A 283 -47.06 79.51 35.01
C LYS A 283 -45.69 79.31 34.34
N HIS A 284 -44.92 80.38 34.14
CA HIS A 284 -43.57 80.31 33.57
C HIS A 284 -42.60 79.54 34.49
N GLU A 285 -42.65 79.79 35.80
CA GLU A 285 -41.78 79.12 36.77
C GLU A 285 -42.10 77.61 36.91
N ASP A 286 -43.38 77.24 36.88
CA ASP A 286 -43.80 75.84 36.89
C ASP A 286 -43.39 75.09 35.61
N LEU A 287 -43.48 75.76 34.46
CA LEU A 287 -43.04 75.19 33.17
C LEU A 287 -41.51 75.02 33.13
N LYS A 288 -40.76 75.99 33.66
CA LYS A 288 -39.29 75.93 33.77
C LYS A 288 -38.83 74.75 34.64
N LYS A 289 -39.44 74.57 35.82
CA LYS A 289 -39.15 73.41 36.69
C LYS A 289 -39.46 72.07 36.00
N SER A 290 -40.52 72.03 35.20
CA SER A 290 -40.90 70.83 34.44
C SER A 290 -39.88 70.49 33.35
N ILE A 291 -39.31 71.51 32.67
CA ILE A 291 -38.23 71.33 31.69
C ILE A 291 -36.93 70.89 32.36
N ASP A 292 -36.56 71.50 33.49
CA ASP A 292 -35.35 71.11 34.22
C ASP A 292 -35.41 69.65 34.70
N GLU A 293 -36.58 69.21 35.19
CA GLU A 293 -36.81 67.81 35.57
C GLU A 293 -36.81 66.86 34.37
N LEU A 294 -37.43 67.24 33.24
CA LEU A 294 -37.38 66.45 32.00
C LEU A 294 -35.94 66.29 31.49
N ASN A 295 -35.14 67.36 31.50
CA ASN A 295 -33.75 67.32 31.08
C ASN A 295 -32.88 66.46 32.01
N ARG A 296 -33.13 66.52 33.32
CA ARG A 296 -32.48 65.64 34.30
C ARG A 296 -32.82 64.16 34.03
N GLN A 297 -34.08 63.84 33.77
CA GLN A 297 -34.52 62.47 33.45
C GLN A 297 -33.95 61.96 32.12
N ILE A 298 -33.91 62.81 31.08
CA ILE A 298 -33.28 62.49 29.80
C ILE A 298 -31.78 62.20 29.98
N THR A 299 -31.09 63.02 30.78
CA THR A 299 -29.66 62.86 31.05
C THR A 299 -29.37 61.56 31.81
N LEU A 300 -30.15 61.25 32.84
CA LEU A 300 -30.05 60.00 33.60
C LEU A 300 -30.32 58.78 32.71
N ALA A 301 -31.36 58.81 31.87
CA ALA A 301 -31.68 57.71 30.96
C ALA A 301 -30.57 57.45 29.93
N LYS A 302 -29.95 58.51 29.40
CA LYS A 302 -28.81 58.38 28.47
C LYS A 302 -27.58 57.75 29.14
N MET A 303 -27.28 58.14 30.38
CA MET A 303 -26.16 57.58 31.16
C MET A 303 -26.37 56.09 31.45
N VAL A 304 -27.57 55.67 31.86
CA VAL A 304 -27.89 54.26 32.12
C VAL A 304 -27.74 53.42 30.85
N LYS A 305 -28.28 53.90 29.72
CA LYS A 305 -28.16 53.21 28.42
C LYS A 305 -26.71 53.08 27.95
N LEU A 306 -25.90 54.14 28.10
CA LEU A 306 -24.46 54.09 27.80
C LEU A 306 -23.72 53.11 28.72
N GLY A 307 -24.11 53.03 29.99
CA GLY A 307 -23.59 52.04 30.93
C GLY A 307 -23.92 50.60 30.53
N GLU A 308 -25.17 50.33 30.14
CA GLU A 308 -25.62 49.02 29.66
C GLU A 308 -24.96 48.61 28.34
N GLU A 309 -24.86 49.53 27.38
CA GLU A 309 -24.16 49.29 26.10
C GLU A 309 -22.67 49.02 26.32
N ASN A 310 -22.01 49.76 27.21
CA ASN A 310 -20.60 49.50 27.56
C ASN A 310 -20.41 48.16 28.27
N ALA A 311 -21.28 47.81 29.21
CA ALA A 311 -21.21 46.52 29.90
C ALA A 311 -21.39 45.36 28.93
N LYS A 312 -22.31 45.49 27.97
CA LYS A 312 -22.54 44.50 26.92
C LYS A 312 -21.34 44.38 25.97
N LEU A 313 -20.79 45.51 25.51
CA LEU A 313 -19.61 45.53 24.65
C LEU A 313 -18.39 44.91 25.36
N GLN A 314 -18.24 45.14 26.67
CA GLN A 314 -17.17 44.54 27.46
C GLN A 314 -17.35 43.01 27.57
N ALA A 315 -18.58 42.53 27.82
CA ALA A 315 -18.86 41.10 27.84
C ALA A 315 -18.62 40.43 26.48
N ASP A 316 -19.06 41.06 25.39
CA ASP A 316 -18.83 40.57 24.02
C ASP A 316 -17.34 40.54 23.69
N LYS A 317 -16.57 41.56 24.11
CA LYS A 317 -15.11 41.60 23.96
C LYS A 317 -14.44 40.45 24.70
N ASP A 318 -14.80 40.19 25.95
CA ASP A 318 -14.18 39.13 26.75
C ASP A 318 -14.50 37.73 26.18
N ILE A 319 -15.70 37.53 25.62
CA ILE A 319 -16.06 36.30 24.90
C ILE A 319 -15.22 36.14 23.64
N LEU A 320 -15.04 37.21 22.86
CA LEU A 320 -14.25 37.18 21.63
C LEU A 320 -12.77 36.91 21.91
N ILE A 321 -12.21 37.49 22.98
CA ILE A 321 -10.82 37.22 23.40
C ILE A 321 -10.67 35.74 23.76
N LYS A 322 -11.55 35.19 24.61
CA LYS A 322 -11.50 33.76 24.96
C LYS A 322 -11.60 32.85 23.74
N ARG A 323 -12.49 33.16 22.79
CA ARG A 323 -12.60 32.40 21.54
C ARG A 323 -11.36 32.51 20.66
N ALA A 324 -10.69 33.67 20.66
CA ALA A 324 -9.44 33.84 19.93
C ALA A 324 -8.32 33.03 20.58
N GLU A 325 -8.21 33.03 21.91
CA GLU A 325 -7.27 32.20 22.67
C GLU A 325 -7.52 30.70 22.44
N GLU A 326 -8.77 30.25 22.47
CA GLU A 326 -9.15 28.85 22.16
C GLU A 326 -8.80 28.48 20.71
N ALA A 327 -9.05 29.38 19.75
CA ALA A 327 -8.72 29.14 18.35
C ALA A 327 -7.21 29.10 18.08
N GLU A 328 -6.43 29.95 18.77
CA GLU A 328 -4.97 29.95 18.69
C GLU A 328 -4.40 28.65 19.27
N PHE A 329 -4.90 28.22 20.43
CA PHE A 329 -4.53 26.94 21.03
C PHE A 329 -4.85 25.74 20.10
N LEU A 330 -6.04 25.70 19.51
CA LEU A 330 -6.41 24.65 18.57
C LEU A 330 -5.54 24.69 17.30
N MET A 331 -5.19 25.88 16.79
CA MET A 331 -4.29 26.00 15.65
C MET A 331 -2.88 25.48 15.97
N ASP A 332 -2.37 25.72 17.18
CA ASP A 332 -1.10 25.15 17.62
C ASP A 332 -1.16 23.62 17.72
N GLU A 333 -2.23 23.05 18.28
CA GLU A 333 -2.44 21.59 18.31
C GLU A 333 -2.48 21.00 16.90
N TYR A 334 -3.27 21.59 16.00
CA TYR A 334 -3.33 21.16 14.60
C TYR A 334 -1.98 21.29 13.88
N SER A 335 -1.19 22.33 14.18
CA SER A 335 0.15 22.49 13.60
C SER A 335 1.10 21.39 14.07
N ILE A 336 1.00 20.97 15.33
CA ILE A 336 1.80 19.86 15.89
C ILE A 336 1.39 18.54 15.24
N GLU A 337 0.10 18.24 15.18
CA GLU A 337 -0.42 17.03 14.52
C GLU A 337 -0.03 16.99 13.03
N HIS A 338 -0.12 18.13 12.34
CA HIS A 338 0.29 18.23 10.95
C HIS A 338 1.79 17.96 10.78
N GLY A 339 2.64 18.49 11.67
CA GLY A 339 4.06 18.19 11.69
C GLY A 339 4.36 16.69 11.87
N GLN A 340 3.66 16.03 12.79
CA GLN A 340 3.80 14.58 13.02
C GLN A 340 3.37 13.75 11.80
N LEU A 341 2.30 14.16 11.12
CA LEU A 341 1.86 13.51 9.88
C LEU A 341 2.90 13.66 8.77
N ILE A 342 3.53 14.84 8.62
CA ILE A 342 4.60 15.05 7.63
C ILE A 342 5.80 14.14 7.92
N GLU A 343 6.24 14.02 9.18
CA GLU A 343 7.32 13.09 9.56
C GLU A 343 6.94 11.64 9.27
N THR A 344 5.69 11.25 9.57
CA THR A 344 5.19 9.90 9.29
C THR A 344 5.16 9.61 7.79
N ILE A 345 4.75 10.57 6.96
CA ILE A 345 4.79 10.43 5.50
C ILE A 345 6.23 10.27 5.02
N ALA A 346 7.16 11.09 5.52
CA ALA A 346 8.57 11.01 5.14
C ALA A 346 9.20 9.65 5.48
N THR A 347 8.90 9.12 6.67
CA THR A 347 9.38 7.78 7.08
C THR A 347 8.75 6.65 6.26
N MET A 348 7.47 6.74 5.90
CA MET A 348 6.80 5.78 5.02
C MET A 348 7.38 5.82 3.60
N ASP A 349 7.69 7.01 3.07
CA ASP A 349 8.34 7.18 1.77
C ASP A 349 9.74 6.53 1.72
N GLU A 350 10.52 6.66 2.80
CA GLU A 350 11.81 5.98 2.92
C GLU A 350 11.65 4.46 2.96
N LEU A 351 10.66 3.96 3.69
CA LEU A 351 10.37 2.53 3.79
C LEU A 351 9.91 1.95 2.43
N ILE A 352 9.11 2.69 1.68
CA ILE A 352 8.71 2.32 0.30
C ILE A 352 9.94 2.22 -0.59
N LYS A 353 10.82 3.22 -0.61
CA LYS A 353 12.04 3.19 -1.42
C LYS A 353 12.94 2.01 -1.07
N ASN A 354 13.08 1.68 0.21
CA ASN A 354 13.84 0.52 0.64
C ASN A 354 13.20 -0.79 0.14
N LYS A 355 11.87 -0.91 0.19
CA LYS A 355 11.15 -2.08 -0.33
C LYS A 355 11.16 -2.20 -1.84
N GLU A 356 11.13 -1.08 -2.56
CA GLU A 356 11.33 -1.07 -4.02
C GLU A 356 12.73 -1.57 -4.37
N LYS A 357 13.75 -1.14 -3.62
CA LYS A 357 15.12 -1.63 -3.81
C LYS A 357 15.25 -3.13 -3.53
N GLU A 358 14.69 -3.62 -2.42
CA GLU A 358 14.66 -5.06 -2.11
C GLU A 358 13.97 -5.86 -3.23
N LEU A 359 12.87 -5.34 -3.78
CA LEU A 359 12.14 -5.97 -4.87
C LEU A 359 12.98 -6.05 -6.16
N ASP A 360 13.73 -4.99 -6.48
CA ASP A 360 14.61 -4.98 -7.64
C ASP A 360 15.79 -5.96 -7.47
N GLU A 361 16.39 -6.04 -6.28
CA GLU A 361 17.41 -7.05 -5.95
C GLU A 361 16.86 -8.48 -6.10
N GLU A 362 15.60 -8.72 -5.70
CA GLU A 362 14.98 -10.05 -5.83
C GLU A 362 14.64 -10.39 -7.28
N LYS A 363 14.24 -9.40 -8.11
CA LYS A 363 14.07 -9.59 -9.55
C LYS A 363 15.38 -10.00 -10.23
N GLU A 364 16.50 -9.37 -9.86
CA GLU A 364 17.82 -9.72 -10.39
C GLU A 364 18.17 -11.18 -10.06
N LYS A 365 17.94 -11.63 -8.81
CA LYS A 365 18.16 -13.05 -8.44
C LYS A 365 17.28 -14.01 -9.25
N VAL A 366 16.02 -13.66 -9.49
CA VAL A 366 15.13 -14.48 -10.32
C VAL A 366 15.63 -14.55 -11.76
N GLU A 367 16.18 -13.46 -12.30
CA GLU A 367 16.76 -13.44 -13.64
C GLU A 367 18.03 -14.31 -13.71
N GLU A 368 18.91 -14.24 -12.71
CA GLU A 368 20.07 -15.13 -12.57
C GLU A 368 19.67 -16.61 -12.51
N LEU A 369 18.68 -16.96 -11.69
CA LEU A 369 18.14 -18.32 -11.60
C LEU A 369 17.56 -18.80 -12.93
N ASN A 370 16.89 -17.92 -13.68
CA ASN A 370 16.37 -18.25 -15.01
C ASN A 370 17.49 -18.50 -16.02
N ILE A 371 18.59 -17.76 -15.96
CA ILE A 371 19.77 -18.00 -16.80
C ILE A 371 20.40 -19.36 -16.45
N LEU A 372 20.57 -19.64 -15.16
CA LEU A 372 21.10 -20.91 -14.68
C LEU A 372 20.23 -22.08 -15.11
N ASN A 373 18.90 -21.98 -14.97
CA ASN A 373 17.96 -23.02 -15.36
C ASN A 373 18.04 -23.33 -16.86
N LYS A 374 18.10 -22.28 -17.71
CA LYS A 374 18.33 -22.46 -19.16
C LYS A 374 19.67 -23.14 -19.47
N SER A 375 20.70 -22.91 -18.65
CA SER A 375 22.00 -23.59 -18.79
C SER A 375 21.91 -25.06 -18.40
N LEU A 376 21.24 -25.37 -17.28
CA LEU A 376 21.00 -26.74 -16.83
C LEU A 376 20.18 -27.52 -17.85
N ASP A 377 19.13 -26.93 -18.42
CA ASP A 377 18.34 -27.55 -19.50
C ASP A 377 19.19 -27.91 -20.72
N LYS A 378 20.17 -27.08 -21.09
CA LYS A 378 21.09 -27.38 -22.18
C LYS A 378 22.00 -28.55 -21.85
N GLU A 379 22.57 -28.59 -20.65
CA GLU A 379 23.42 -29.70 -20.20
C GLU A 379 22.62 -31.01 -20.08
N PHE A 380 21.41 -30.96 -19.53
CA PHE A 380 20.52 -32.12 -19.46
C PHE A 380 20.21 -32.68 -20.85
N ASN A 381 19.93 -31.82 -21.83
CA ASN A 381 19.71 -32.25 -23.21
C ASN A 381 20.96 -32.86 -23.86
N LYS A 382 22.17 -32.36 -23.55
CA LYS A 382 23.43 -33.00 -23.99
C LYS A 382 23.56 -34.39 -23.40
N ILE A 383 23.41 -34.53 -22.09
CA ILE A 383 23.49 -35.83 -21.37
C ILE A 383 22.47 -36.81 -21.95
N LYS A 384 21.23 -36.38 -22.15
CA LYS A 384 20.18 -37.21 -22.75
C LYS A 384 20.57 -37.70 -24.15
N THR A 385 21.16 -36.84 -24.96
CA THR A 385 21.62 -37.18 -26.32
C THR A 385 22.80 -38.16 -26.27
N GLU A 386 23.76 -37.92 -25.38
CA GLU A 386 24.92 -38.79 -25.14
C GLU A 386 24.46 -40.19 -24.70
N HIS A 387 23.51 -40.26 -23.76
CA HIS A 387 22.93 -41.51 -23.28
C HIS A 387 22.29 -42.29 -24.43
N ILE A 388 21.42 -41.66 -25.23
CA ILE A 388 20.81 -42.31 -26.41
C ILE A 388 21.89 -42.88 -27.35
N ASN A 389 22.97 -42.12 -27.60
CA ASN A 389 24.07 -42.56 -28.44
C ASN A 389 24.84 -43.75 -27.83
N LEU A 390 25.08 -43.74 -26.52
CA LEU A 390 25.73 -44.84 -25.80
C LEU A 390 24.85 -46.09 -25.79
N THR A 391 23.55 -45.97 -25.51
CA THR A 391 22.60 -47.09 -25.58
C THR A 391 22.58 -47.70 -26.98
N ALA A 392 22.53 -46.88 -28.03
CA ALA A 392 22.56 -47.36 -29.41
C ALA A 392 23.88 -48.08 -29.76
N LYS A 393 25.03 -47.59 -29.26
CA LYS A 393 26.31 -48.29 -29.41
C LYS A 393 26.32 -49.62 -28.66
N ASN A 394 25.79 -49.65 -27.44
CA ASN A 394 25.74 -50.86 -26.63
C ASN A 394 24.89 -51.94 -27.30
N VAL A 395 23.67 -51.61 -27.75
CA VAL A 395 22.81 -52.53 -28.52
C VAL A 395 23.54 -53.11 -29.74
N LYS A 396 24.28 -52.28 -30.50
CA LYS A 396 25.08 -52.76 -31.64
C LYS A 396 26.21 -53.70 -31.22
N LEU A 397 26.86 -53.44 -30.09
CA LEU A 397 27.92 -54.30 -29.55
C LEU A 397 27.35 -55.63 -29.06
N THR A 398 26.23 -55.62 -28.34
CA THR A 398 25.53 -56.84 -27.90
C THR A 398 25.16 -57.73 -29.08
N ALA A 399 24.59 -57.14 -30.14
CA ALA A 399 24.26 -57.89 -31.35
C ALA A 399 25.50 -58.50 -32.05
N LYS A 400 26.64 -57.78 -32.04
CA LYS A 400 27.91 -58.32 -32.56
C LYS A 400 28.44 -59.47 -31.71
N LEU A 401 28.42 -59.34 -30.39
CA LEU A 401 28.84 -60.40 -29.46
C LEU A 401 27.97 -61.64 -29.59
N GLU A 402 26.66 -61.47 -29.71
CA GLU A 402 25.73 -62.58 -29.93
C GLU A 402 26.03 -63.32 -31.24
N ASN A 403 26.32 -62.58 -32.33
CA ASN A 403 26.72 -63.18 -33.60
C ASN A 403 28.07 -63.91 -33.53
N GLN A 404 29.06 -63.35 -32.83
CA GLN A 404 30.34 -64.03 -32.60
C GLN A 404 30.15 -65.30 -31.76
N SER A 405 29.31 -65.26 -30.73
CA SER A 405 28.95 -66.41 -29.91
C SER A 405 28.28 -67.51 -30.73
N LYS A 406 27.30 -67.17 -31.58
CA LYS A 406 26.67 -68.12 -32.53
C LYS A 406 27.68 -68.70 -33.52
N GLY A 407 28.60 -67.87 -34.02
CA GLY A 407 29.70 -68.30 -34.88
C GLY A 407 30.63 -69.31 -34.20
N LEU A 408 31.04 -69.04 -32.96
CA LEU A 408 31.90 -69.91 -32.16
C LEU A 408 31.20 -71.24 -31.84
N HIS A 409 29.91 -71.21 -31.50
CA HIS A 409 29.14 -72.42 -31.26
C HIS A 409 29.04 -73.30 -32.52
N ARG A 410 28.80 -72.69 -33.68
CA ARG A 410 28.80 -73.42 -34.96
C ARG A 410 30.17 -74.03 -35.28
N PHE A 411 31.26 -73.30 -34.97
CA PHE A 411 32.61 -73.83 -35.12
C PHE A 411 32.83 -75.06 -34.22
N ARG A 412 32.45 -74.99 -32.94
CA ARG A 412 32.54 -76.14 -32.01
C ARG A 412 31.75 -77.34 -32.51
N LEU A 413 30.53 -77.15 -33.01
CA LEU A 413 29.71 -78.25 -33.57
C LEU A 413 30.40 -78.90 -34.79
N LEU A 414 31.04 -78.11 -35.66
CA LEU A 414 31.80 -78.65 -36.80
C LEU A 414 33.04 -79.42 -36.34
N GLU A 415 33.72 -78.95 -35.30
CA GLU A 415 34.87 -79.64 -34.70
C GLU A 415 34.46 -80.98 -34.07
N GLU A 416 33.36 -81.00 -33.32
CA GLU A 416 32.77 -82.23 -32.77
C GLU A 416 32.40 -83.21 -33.89
N GLN A 417 31.75 -82.75 -34.96
CA GLN A 417 31.44 -83.58 -36.13
C GLN A 417 32.71 -84.14 -36.80
N ASN A 418 33.77 -83.34 -36.89
CA ASN A 418 35.04 -83.76 -37.49
C ASN A 418 35.75 -84.85 -36.65
N ILE A 419 35.72 -84.72 -35.33
CA ILE A 419 36.21 -85.76 -34.42
C ILE A 419 35.43 -87.07 -34.63
N THR A 420 34.10 -87.00 -34.73
CA THR A 420 33.27 -88.17 -35.01
C THR A 420 33.64 -88.80 -36.35
N LEU A 421 33.77 -88.00 -37.42
CA LEU A 421 34.19 -88.46 -38.75
C LEU A 421 35.55 -89.15 -38.73
N THR A 422 36.51 -88.59 -37.99
CA THR A 422 37.85 -89.17 -37.83
C THR A 422 37.79 -90.52 -37.12
N LYS A 423 36.99 -90.63 -36.05
CA LYS A 423 36.76 -91.92 -35.36
C LYS A 423 36.09 -92.94 -36.28
N THR A 424 35.06 -92.53 -37.03
CA THR A 424 34.39 -93.41 -37.99
C THR A 424 35.36 -93.89 -39.09
N ASN A 425 36.24 -93.01 -39.59
CA ASN A 425 37.26 -93.39 -40.55
C ASN A 425 38.29 -94.37 -39.99
N SER A 426 38.71 -94.20 -38.73
CA SER A 426 39.57 -95.18 -38.06
C SER A 426 38.88 -96.55 -37.94
N SER A 427 37.62 -96.59 -37.51
CA SER A 427 36.84 -97.83 -37.44
C SER A 427 36.64 -98.49 -38.81
N LEU A 428 36.42 -97.70 -39.87
CA LEU A 428 36.33 -98.21 -41.24
C LEU A 428 37.65 -98.80 -41.73
N LYS A 429 38.80 -98.22 -41.34
CA LYS A 429 40.13 -98.73 -41.67
C LYS A 429 40.40 -100.07 -40.95
N GLU A 430 39.99 -100.19 -39.69
CA GLU A 430 40.05 -101.44 -38.93
C GLU A 430 39.19 -102.52 -39.59
N MET A 431 37.91 -102.23 -39.90
CA MET A 431 37.04 -103.16 -40.63
C MET A 431 37.60 -103.57 -41.99
N ASN A 432 38.22 -102.65 -42.74
CA ASN A 432 38.84 -102.97 -44.02
C ASN A 432 40.04 -103.93 -43.84
N THR A 433 40.80 -103.78 -42.76
CA THR A 433 41.90 -104.69 -42.41
C THR A 433 41.36 -106.06 -42.02
N GLU A 434 40.26 -106.13 -41.26
CA GLU A 434 39.58 -107.38 -40.91
C GLU A 434 39.05 -108.11 -42.14
N ILE A 435 38.36 -107.41 -43.05
CA ILE A 435 37.87 -107.97 -44.32
C ILE A 435 39.03 -108.52 -45.15
N LYS A 436 40.15 -107.79 -45.21
CA LYS A 436 41.34 -108.25 -45.94
C LYS A 436 41.90 -109.54 -45.34
N ASN A 437 41.99 -109.63 -44.01
CA ASN A 437 42.45 -110.83 -43.31
C ASN A 437 41.48 -112.02 -43.51
N GLU A 438 40.16 -111.78 -43.50
CA GLU A 438 39.18 -112.83 -43.81
C GLU A 438 39.27 -113.32 -45.25
N LEU A 439 39.46 -112.42 -46.21
CA LEU A 439 39.71 -112.77 -47.62
C LEU A 439 40.99 -113.58 -47.78
N GLU A 440 42.06 -113.23 -47.07
CA GLU A 440 43.31 -113.99 -47.06
C GLU A 440 43.11 -115.42 -46.50
N LYS A 441 42.37 -115.57 -45.39
CA LYS A 441 42.00 -116.89 -44.84
C LYS A 441 41.18 -117.72 -45.82
N LEU A 442 40.14 -117.14 -46.42
CA LEU A 442 39.31 -117.83 -47.41
C LEU A 442 40.14 -118.27 -48.62
N ASN A 443 41.10 -117.45 -49.05
CA ASN A 443 41.98 -117.79 -50.16
C ASN A 443 42.92 -118.97 -49.80
N GLU A 444 43.40 -119.02 -48.56
CA GLU A 444 44.18 -120.16 -48.04
C GLU A 444 43.35 -121.45 -47.93
N GLU A 445 42.12 -121.36 -47.44
CA GLU A 445 41.18 -122.47 -47.41
C GLU A 445 40.88 -123.00 -48.82
N LEU A 446 40.69 -122.09 -49.78
CA LEU A 446 40.46 -122.43 -51.18
C LEU A 446 41.69 -123.10 -51.81
N LYS A 447 42.91 -122.67 -51.44
CA LYS A 447 44.15 -123.31 -51.86
C LYS A 447 44.26 -124.73 -51.30
N LYS A 448 43.98 -124.95 -50.01
CA LYS A 448 43.96 -126.29 -49.39
C LYS A 448 42.89 -127.19 -50.02
N ALA A 449 41.70 -126.66 -50.30
CA ALA A 449 40.64 -127.40 -50.98
C ALA A 449 41.07 -127.81 -52.40
N LYS A 450 41.74 -126.92 -53.15
CA LYS A 450 42.31 -127.24 -54.46
C LYS A 450 43.40 -128.33 -54.37
N GLU A 451 44.31 -128.24 -53.41
CA GLU A 451 45.35 -129.25 -53.19
C GLU A 451 44.75 -130.62 -52.81
N SER A 452 43.74 -130.62 -51.94
CA SER A 452 43.00 -131.83 -51.54
C SER A 452 42.26 -132.45 -52.73
N TYR A 453 41.59 -131.64 -53.55
CA TYR A 453 40.89 -132.09 -54.75
C TYR A 453 41.87 -132.64 -55.80
N PHE A 454 43.01 -131.98 -56.00
CA PHE A 454 44.07 -132.44 -56.89
C PHE A 454 44.64 -133.80 -56.44
N LYS A 455 44.88 -133.98 -55.14
CA LYS A 455 45.31 -135.27 -54.58
C LYS A 455 44.27 -136.37 -54.81
N LEU A 456 42.98 -136.08 -54.60
CA LEU A 456 41.88 -137.01 -54.90
C LEU A 456 41.84 -137.42 -56.37
N ILE A 457 42.03 -136.46 -57.29
CA ILE A 457 42.12 -136.74 -58.73
C ILE A 457 43.32 -137.63 -59.04
N MET A 458 44.50 -137.33 -58.49
CA MET A 458 45.70 -138.12 -58.72
C MET A 458 45.57 -139.53 -58.13
N ASP A 459 44.98 -139.68 -56.94
CA ASP A 459 44.67 -140.97 -56.33
C ASP A 459 43.65 -141.76 -57.19
N PHE A 460 42.66 -141.09 -57.77
CA PHE A 460 41.69 -141.70 -58.68
C PHE A 460 42.34 -142.20 -59.97
N PHE A 461 43.16 -141.36 -60.63
CA PHE A 461 43.89 -141.77 -61.83
C PHE A 461 44.88 -142.89 -61.52
N TYR A 462 45.62 -142.80 -60.42
CA TYR A 462 46.53 -143.86 -59.98
C TYR A 462 45.77 -145.20 -59.83
N ARG A 463 44.59 -145.19 -59.20
CA ARG A 463 43.72 -146.38 -59.09
C ARG A 463 43.27 -146.92 -60.45
N ILE A 464 42.83 -146.07 -61.38
CA ILE A 464 42.44 -146.49 -62.74
C ILE A 464 43.61 -147.16 -63.47
N PHE A 465 44.77 -146.51 -63.50
CA PHE A 465 45.92 -147.01 -64.25
C PHE A 465 46.53 -148.26 -63.61
N SER A 466 46.55 -148.35 -62.27
CA SER A 466 46.97 -149.58 -61.58
C SER A 466 46.00 -150.73 -61.80
N GLY A 467 44.71 -150.44 -61.96
CA GLY A 467 43.67 -151.45 -62.22
C GLY A 467 43.66 -151.96 -63.66
N LEU A 468 44.07 -151.14 -64.63
CA LEU A 468 44.23 -151.56 -66.04
C LEU A 468 45.47 -152.44 -66.29
N MET A 469 46.43 -152.45 -65.35
CA MET A 469 47.66 -153.26 -65.41
C MET A 469 47.53 -154.66 -64.77
N ASN A 470 46.32 -155.08 -64.37
CA ASN A 470 46.03 -156.40 -63.80
C ASN A 470 44.95 -157.16 -64.60
#